data_AF-A0A4Q4DQZ4-F1
#
_entry.id   AF-A0A4Q4DQZ4-F1
#
_cell.length_a   1.000
_cell.length_b   1.000
_cell.length_c   1.000
_cell.angle_alpha   90.00
_cell.angle_beta   90.00
_cell.angle_gamma   90.00
#
_symmetry.space_group_name_H-M   'P 1'
#
loop_
_entity.id
_entity.type
_entity.pdbx_description
1 polymer ?
#
loop_
_entity_poly.entity_id
_entity_poly.type
_entity_poly.pdbx_seq_one_letter_code
_entity_poly.pdbx_strand_id
1 'polypeptide(L)'
;MITDQSDLSSLESVLAQAVRRAGVTGRVELRETSDGETLLELTPLSRTRVPFSPNPEEATAWLQSEDVDAAACYDDDGYLVISPRSKAGVHRLVERWLGPFIYAESVGEQLRGALAQHELNGEVAVLDACSVDLVIQDSDNLATAVQLGTVLGADDIAKGLKLHRPRGMSKLAGRMRLLLTGVVGHGVGVLAEPGCAHAEDELRLRLTVDQTLRLAGRIVAEPTVDSRETSSANSPLPKISHR
;
A
#
# COMPACT_ATOMS: atom_id res chain seq x y z
N MET A 1 28.34 -8.28 -18.41
CA MET A 1 29.06 -7.16 -19.05
C MET A 1 28.03 -6.35 -19.83
N ILE A 2 27.75 -5.11 -19.41
CA ILE A 2 26.85 -4.20 -20.12
C ILE A 2 27.73 -3.40 -21.08
N THR A 3 27.54 -3.58 -22.38
CA THR A 3 28.52 -3.15 -23.41
C THR A 3 28.10 -1.92 -24.20
N ASP A 4 26.94 -1.32 -23.94
CA ASP A 4 26.42 -0.14 -24.66
C ASP A 4 25.88 0.93 -23.70
N GLN A 5 26.27 2.18 -23.93
CA GLN A 5 25.83 3.36 -23.16
C GLN A 5 24.32 3.58 -23.30
N SER A 6 23.74 3.26 -24.46
CA SER A 6 22.29 3.33 -24.68
C SER A 6 21.53 2.32 -23.80
N ASP A 7 22.10 1.13 -23.59
CA ASP A 7 21.52 0.10 -22.72
C ASP A 7 21.60 0.51 -21.24
N LEU A 8 22.70 1.15 -20.82
CA LEU A 8 22.87 1.65 -19.46
C LEU A 8 21.87 2.75 -19.11
N SER A 9 21.66 3.75 -19.97
CA SER A 9 20.64 4.78 -19.74
C SER A 9 19.21 4.21 -19.71
N SER A 10 18.95 3.16 -20.49
CA SER A 10 17.67 2.43 -20.40
C SER A 10 17.50 1.74 -19.04
N LEU A 11 18.55 1.08 -18.54
CA LEU A 11 18.53 0.40 -17.24
C LEU A 11 18.45 1.37 -16.07
N GLU A 12 19.12 2.52 -16.15
CA GLU A 12 19.01 3.62 -15.20
C GLU A 12 17.55 4.07 -15.08
N SER A 13 16.88 4.32 -16.20
CA SER A 13 15.48 4.73 -16.23
C SER A 13 14.55 3.67 -15.62
N VAL A 14 14.78 2.39 -15.95
CA VAL A 14 14.02 1.26 -15.38
C VAL A 14 14.20 1.18 -13.86
N LEU A 15 15.44 1.27 -13.38
CA LEU A 15 15.73 1.18 -11.95
C LEU A 15 15.18 2.40 -11.20
N ALA A 16 15.36 3.61 -11.74
CA ALA A 16 14.82 4.84 -11.17
C ALA A 16 13.28 4.80 -11.11
N GLN A 17 12.61 4.28 -12.14
CA GLN A 17 11.17 4.09 -12.12
C GLN A 17 10.74 3.07 -11.08
N ALA A 18 11.46 1.95 -10.95
CA ALA A 18 11.18 0.93 -9.95
C ALA A 18 11.32 1.47 -8.52
N VAL A 19 12.39 2.23 -8.24
CA VAL A 19 12.61 2.89 -6.93
C VAL A 19 11.45 3.83 -6.59
N ARG A 20 11.04 4.69 -7.54
CA ARG A 20 9.89 5.59 -7.34
C ARG A 20 8.59 4.83 -7.08
N ARG A 21 8.30 3.81 -7.89
CA ARG A 21 7.08 2.99 -7.74
C ARG A 21 7.06 2.16 -6.46
N ALA A 22 8.23 1.79 -5.93
CA ALA A 22 8.39 1.10 -4.67
C ALA A 22 8.26 2.03 -3.44
N GLY A 23 8.14 3.35 -3.65
CA GLY A 23 8.16 4.32 -2.56
C GLY A 23 9.49 4.34 -1.78
N VAL A 24 10.58 3.88 -2.40
CA VAL A 24 11.92 3.88 -1.79
C VAL A 24 12.56 5.24 -2.04
N THR A 25 13.04 5.88 -0.98
CA THR A 25 13.87 7.09 -1.12
C THR A 25 15.29 6.68 -1.47
N GLY A 26 15.71 6.95 -2.70
CA GLY A 26 17.05 6.64 -3.18
C GLY A 26 17.44 7.44 -4.41
N ARG A 27 18.74 7.49 -4.68
CA ARG A 27 19.32 8.05 -5.90
C ARG A 27 19.76 6.92 -6.82
N VAL A 28 19.45 7.06 -8.12
CA VAL A 28 19.96 6.15 -9.16
C VAL A 28 20.79 7.01 -10.11
N GLU A 29 22.02 6.61 -10.37
CA GLU A 29 22.93 7.38 -11.21
C GLU A 29 23.89 6.48 -11.98
N LEU A 30 24.45 7.02 -13.06
CA LEU A 30 25.57 6.41 -13.77
C LEU A 30 26.87 7.07 -13.29
N ARG A 31 27.82 6.26 -12.82
CA ARG A 31 29.13 6.72 -12.35
C ARG A 31 30.22 6.19 -13.27
N GLU A 32 31.07 7.08 -13.77
CA GLU A 32 32.31 6.69 -14.43
C GLU A 32 33.39 6.36 -13.38
N THR A 33 34.01 5.21 -13.53
CA THR A 33 35.14 4.77 -12.71
C THR A 33 36.44 5.38 -13.21
N SER A 34 37.51 5.29 -12.40
CA SER A 34 38.86 5.70 -12.79
C SER A 34 39.37 5.02 -14.06
N ASP A 35 38.83 3.84 -14.36
CA ASP A 35 39.25 2.98 -15.46
C ASP A 35 38.42 3.24 -16.74
N GLY A 36 37.52 4.24 -16.70
CA GLY A 36 36.64 4.62 -17.82
C GLY A 36 35.41 3.71 -17.99
N GLU A 37 35.18 2.77 -17.07
CA GLU A 37 33.96 1.95 -17.06
C GLU A 37 32.81 2.73 -16.41
N THR A 38 31.64 2.77 -17.05
CA THR A 38 30.41 3.34 -16.50
C THR A 38 29.64 2.28 -15.72
N LEU A 39 29.38 2.54 -14.44
CA LEU A 39 28.59 1.70 -13.55
C LEU A 39 27.22 2.33 -13.29
N LEU A 40 26.19 1.49 -13.17
CA LEU A 40 24.90 1.88 -12.65
C LEU A 40 24.89 1.71 -11.14
N GLU A 41 24.52 2.76 -10.41
CA GLU A 41 24.54 2.80 -8.95
C GLU A 41 23.16 3.15 -8.39
N LEU A 42 22.79 2.49 -7.29
CA LEU A 42 21.62 2.78 -6.47
C LEU A 42 22.07 3.09 -5.05
N THR A 43 21.78 4.30 -4.60
CA THR A 43 22.08 4.79 -3.25
C THR A 43 20.77 4.95 -2.47
N PRO A 44 20.37 3.98 -1.63
CA PRO A 44 19.25 4.16 -0.71
C PRO A 44 19.57 5.27 0.31
N LEU A 45 18.70 6.27 0.39
CA LEU A 45 18.86 7.42 1.29
C LEU A 45 18.07 7.27 2.59
N SER A 46 17.08 6.38 2.61
CA SER A 46 16.34 6.01 3.80
C SER A 46 16.78 4.64 4.32
N ARG A 47 16.68 4.47 5.65
CA ARG A 47 16.81 3.16 6.30
C ARG A 47 15.50 2.35 6.25
N THR A 48 14.41 2.96 5.84
CA THR A 48 13.12 2.29 5.67
C THR A 48 13.05 1.62 4.31
N ARG A 49 12.30 0.50 4.22
CA ARG A 49 12.09 -0.26 2.98
C ARG A 49 13.37 -0.79 2.33
N VAL A 50 14.35 -1.12 3.17
CA VAL A 50 15.59 -1.81 2.79
C VAL A 50 15.59 -3.20 3.44
N PRO A 51 15.90 -4.29 2.73
CA PRO A 51 15.77 -5.66 3.25
C PRO A 51 16.96 -6.10 4.13
N PHE A 52 17.97 -5.26 4.27
CA PHE A 52 19.19 -5.50 5.03
C PHE A 52 19.49 -4.31 5.95
N SER A 53 20.34 -4.53 6.95
CA SER A 53 20.90 -3.43 7.75
C SER A 53 21.77 -2.53 6.86
N PRO A 54 21.79 -1.20 7.06
CA PRO A 54 22.42 -0.23 6.14
C PRO A 54 23.95 -0.22 6.25
N ASN A 55 24.58 -1.36 5.97
CA ASN A 55 26.02 -1.54 5.87
C ASN A 55 26.39 -2.48 4.69
N PRO A 56 27.59 -2.35 4.11
CA PRO A 56 28.01 -3.11 2.95
C PRO A 56 28.08 -4.62 3.17
N GLU A 57 28.44 -5.09 4.36
CA GLU A 57 28.59 -6.52 4.65
C GLU A 57 27.23 -7.22 4.60
N GLU A 58 26.24 -6.69 5.31
CA GLU A 58 24.86 -7.19 5.33
C GLU A 58 24.18 -7.03 3.97
N ALA A 59 24.42 -5.91 3.28
CA ALA A 59 23.91 -5.71 1.92
C ALA A 59 24.51 -6.73 0.95
N THR A 60 25.82 -6.99 1.01
CA THR A 60 26.49 -7.99 0.18
C THR A 60 25.98 -9.40 0.49
N ALA A 61 25.80 -9.74 1.77
CA ALA A 61 25.25 -11.03 2.18
C ALA A 61 23.82 -11.23 1.64
N TRP A 62 22.97 -10.19 1.72
CA TRP A 62 21.63 -10.23 1.17
C TRP A 62 21.64 -10.40 -0.36
N LEU A 63 22.44 -9.59 -1.08
CA LEU A 63 22.58 -9.67 -2.55
C LEU A 63 23.00 -11.07 -3.00
N GLN A 64 23.95 -11.70 -2.29
CA GLN A 64 24.37 -13.07 -2.56
C GLN A 64 23.27 -14.09 -2.29
N SER A 65 22.54 -13.95 -1.17
CA SER A 65 21.46 -14.87 -0.81
C SER A 65 20.28 -14.85 -1.81
N GLU A 66 20.07 -13.70 -2.46
CA GLU A 66 18.99 -13.48 -3.43
C GLU A 66 19.45 -13.66 -4.89
N ASP A 67 20.69 -14.11 -5.11
CA ASP A 67 21.29 -14.32 -6.44
C ASP A 67 21.26 -13.03 -7.30
N VAL A 68 21.54 -11.89 -6.66
CA VAL A 68 21.64 -10.59 -7.31
C VAL A 68 23.10 -10.30 -7.64
N ASP A 69 23.41 -10.27 -8.94
CA ASP A 69 24.74 -9.91 -9.45
C ASP A 69 25.01 -8.41 -9.29
N ALA A 70 25.41 -8.01 -8.08
CA ALA A 70 25.72 -6.64 -7.69
C ALA A 70 26.81 -6.60 -6.60
N ALA A 71 27.43 -5.44 -6.44
CA ALA A 71 28.31 -5.13 -5.31
C ALA A 71 27.64 -4.13 -4.37
N ALA A 72 28.03 -4.13 -3.10
CA ALA A 72 27.67 -3.08 -2.15
C ALA A 72 28.91 -2.51 -1.48
N CYS A 73 29.02 -1.19 -1.40
CA CYS A 73 30.11 -0.48 -0.74
C CYS A 73 29.62 0.84 -0.14
N TYR A 74 30.47 1.53 0.62
CA TYR A 74 30.25 2.93 0.94
C TYR A 74 30.88 3.81 -0.14
N ASP A 75 30.19 4.90 -0.51
CA ASP A 75 30.81 5.98 -1.26
C ASP A 75 31.68 6.88 -0.36
N ASP A 76 32.29 7.90 -0.97
CA ASP A 76 33.17 8.85 -0.29
C ASP A 76 32.45 9.68 0.79
N ASP A 77 31.12 9.81 0.68
CA ASP A 77 30.26 10.51 1.62
C ASP A 77 29.71 9.57 2.72
N GLY A 78 30.05 8.28 2.68
CA GLY A 78 29.62 7.27 3.64
C GLY A 78 28.20 6.72 3.42
N TYR A 79 27.61 6.94 2.24
CA TYR A 79 26.34 6.33 1.86
C TYR A 79 26.55 4.94 1.30
N LEU A 80 25.64 4.02 1.64
CA LEU A 80 25.63 2.69 1.06
C LEU A 80 25.22 2.79 -0.41
N VAL A 81 26.05 2.25 -1.30
CA VAL A 81 25.82 2.20 -2.74
C VAL A 81 25.76 0.75 -3.19
N ILE A 82 24.76 0.43 -4.02
CA ILE A 82 24.60 -0.86 -4.68
C ILE A 82 24.84 -0.70 -6.16
N SER A 83 25.79 -1.48 -6.70
CA SER A 83 26.21 -1.39 -8.10
C SER A 83 25.93 -2.73 -8.81
N PRO A 84 24.79 -2.89 -9.51
CA PRO A 84 24.51 -4.05 -10.34
C PRO A 84 25.54 -4.20 -11.47
N ARG A 85 26.03 -5.42 -11.67
CA ARG A 85 27.10 -5.71 -12.64
C ARG A 85 26.57 -6.17 -14.01
N SER A 86 25.28 -6.42 -14.09
CA SER A 86 24.62 -6.88 -15.30
C SER A 86 23.15 -6.46 -15.37
N LYS A 87 22.60 -6.45 -16.58
CA LYS A 87 21.16 -6.30 -16.82
C LYS A 87 20.33 -7.31 -16.02
N ALA A 88 20.81 -8.55 -15.93
CA ALA A 88 20.18 -9.59 -15.12
C ALA A 88 20.22 -9.22 -13.63
N GLY A 89 21.35 -8.70 -13.14
CA GLY A 89 21.47 -8.14 -11.78
C GLY A 89 20.48 -7.03 -11.49
N VAL A 90 20.29 -6.07 -12.40
CA VAL A 90 19.28 -5.00 -12.27
C VAL A 90 17.87 -5.59 -12.17
N HIS A 91 17.51 -6.51 -13.07
CA HIS A 91 16.19 -7.13 -13.04
C HIS A 91 15.96 -7.95 -11.77
N ARG A 92 16.96 -8.69 -11.29
CA ARG A 92 16.91 -9.43 -10.02
C ARG A 92 16.77 -8.51 -8.82
N LEU A 93 17.51 -7.41 -8.79
CA LEU A 93 17.40 -6.39 -7.76
C LEU A 93 15.97 -5.82 -7.71
N VAL A 94 15.41 -5.48 -8.88
CA VAL A 94 14.03 -5.01 -8.99
C VAL A 94 13.06 -6.10 -8.52
N GLU A 95 13.21 -7.34 -8.98
CA GLU A 95 12.33 -8.45 -8.62
C GLU A 95 12.32 -8.75 -7.12
N ARG A 96 13.50 -8.85 -6.50
CA ARG A 96 13.66 -9.32 -5.12
C ARG A 96 13.49 -8.24 -4.07
N TRP A 97 13.97 -7.03 -4.33
CA TRP A 97 13.84 -5.92 -3.39
C TRP A 97 12.63 -5.06 -3.71
N LEU A 98 12.59 -4.45 -4.90
CA LEU A 98 11.63 -3.38 -5.19
C LEU A 98 10.23 -3.92 -5.52
N GLY A 99 10.15 -5.10 -6.13
CA GLY A 99 8.93 -5.74 -6.62
C GLY A 99 7.86 -5.93 -5.54
N PRO A 100 8.20 -6.49 -4.36
CA PRO A 100 7.26 -6.60 -3.25
C PRO A 100 6.66 -5.25 -2.82
N PHE A 101 7.46 -4.20 -2.74
CA PHE A 101 6.96 -2.85 -2.41
C PHE A 101 6.12 -2.25 -3.55
N ILE A 102 6.53 -2.43 -4.81
CA ILE A 102 5.73 -2.01 -5.98
C ILE A 102 4.36 -2.67 -5.96
N TYR A 103 4.29 -3.95 -5.62
CA TYR A 103 3.03 -4.68 -5.50
C TYR A 103 2.19 -4.12 -4.33
N ALA A 104 2.79 -3.93 -3.15
CA ALA A 104 2.10 -3.36 -2.00
C ALA A 104 1.53 -1.95 -2.30
N GLU A 105 2.30 -1.07 -2.95
CA GLU A 105 1.84 0.26 -3.38
C GLU A 105 0.71 0.18 -4.41
N SER A 106 0.82 -0.73 -5.39
CA SER A 106 -0.24 -0.96 -6.37
C SER A 106 -1.55 -1.46 -5.73
N VAL A 107 -1.46 -2.23 -4.65
CA VAL A 107 -2.63 -2.70 -3.90
C VAL A 107 -3.17 -1.59 -2.99
N GLY A 108 -2.30 -0.79 -2.38
CA GLY A 108 -2.68 0.43 -1.66
C GLY A 108 -3.47 1.39 -2.53
N GLU A 109 -3.02 1.64 -3.77
CA GLU A 109 -3.75 2.47 -4.74
C GLU A 109 -5.12 1.91 -5.10
N GLN A 110 -5.24 0.58 -5.25
CA GLN A 110 -6.54 -0.05 -5.49
C GLN A 110 -7.50 0.18 -4.31
N LEU A 111 -7.00 0.10 -3.07
CA LEU A 111 -7.82 0.42 -1.90
C LEU A 111 -8.21 1.89 -1.87
N ARG A 112 -7.29 2.83 -2.16
CA ARG A 112 -7.60 4.27 -2.26
C ARG A 112 -8.69 4.54 -3.29
N GLY A 113 -8.57 3.94 -4.49
CA GLY A 113 -9.58 4.05 -5.54
C GLY A 113 -10.94 3.48 -5.11
N ALA A 114 -10.95 2.33 -4.43
CA ALA A 114 -12.17 1.72 -3.91
C ALA A 114 -12.86 2.59 -2.85
N LEU A 115 -12.08 3.19 -1.93
CA LEU A 115 -12.62 4.12 -0.92
C LEU A 115 -13.18 5.39 -1.56
N ALA A 116 -12.46 5.97 -2.52
CA ALA A 116 -12.89 7.17 -3.24
C ALA A 116 -14.20 6.96 -4.01
N GLN A 117 -14.43 5.77 -4.58
CA GLN A 117 -15.67 5.43 -5.28
C GLN A 117 -16.92 5.53 -4.38
N HIS A 118 -16.75 5.36 -3.06
CA HIS A 118 -17.83 5.45 -2.07
C HIS A 118 -17.71 6.68 -1.16
N GLU A 119 -16.89 7.67 -1.55
CA GLU A 119 -16.62 8.90 -0.80
C GLU A 119 -16.14 8.64 0.65
N LEU A 120 -15.45 7.53 0.86
CA LEU A 120 -14.90 7.14 2.16
C LEU A 120 -13.55 7.82 2.36
N ASN A 121 -13.49 8.79 3.28
CA ASN A 121 -12.25 9.48 3.63
C ASN A 121 -11.35 8.59 4.51
N GLY A 122 -10.26 8.11 3.95
CA GLY A 122 -9.27 7.32 4.68
C GLY A 122 -7.88 7.46 4.08
N GLU A 123 -6.88 7.56 4.95
CA GLU A 123 -5.48 7.55 4.56
C GLU A 123 -4.98 6.11 4.47
N VAL A 124 -4.53 5.70 3.29
CA VAL A 124 -3.89 4.41 3.07
C VAL A 124 -2.39 4.62 3.03
N ALA A 125 -1.65 3.91 3.87
CA ALA A 125 -0.19 3.96 3.92
C ALA A 125 0.40 2.54 3.86
N VAL A 126 1.32 2.31 2.92
CA VAL A 126 2.10 1.07 2.89
C VAL A 126 3.22 1.19 3.92
N LEU A 127 3.23 0.29 4.90
CA LEU A 127 4.25 0.30 5.96
C LEU A 127 5.51 -0.45 5.53
N ASP A 128 5.30 -1.62 4.94
CA ASP A 128 6.34 -2.52 4.47
C ASP A 128 5.83 -3.34 3.27
N ALA A 129 6.65 -4.27 2.76
CA ALA A 129 6.32 -5.10 1.60
C ALA A 129 5.09 -6.02 1.81
N CYS A 130 4.67 -6.24 3.05
CA CYS A 130 3.61 -7.16 3.43
C CYS A 130 2.43 -6.48 4.14
N SER A 131 2.57 -5.23 4.57
CA SER A 131 1.63 -4.55 5.47
C SER A 131 1.19 -3.19 4.95
N VAL A 132 -0.12 -2.94 5.04
CA VAL A 132 -0.79 -1.69 4.70
C VAL A 132 -1.65 -1.26 5.88
N ASP A 133 -1.50 0.00 6.31
CA ASP A 133 -2.38 0.62 7.28
C ASP A 133 -3.44 1.45 6.53
N LEU A 134 -4.71 1.31 6.92
CA LEU A 134 -5.78 2.22 6.57
C LEU A 134 -6.19 2.96 7.84
N VAL A 135 -6.07 4.28 7.82
CA VAL A 135 -6.41 5.18 8.91
C VAL A 135 -7.63 5.99 8.51
N ILE A 136 -8.68 5.92 9.31
CA ILE A 136 -9.87 6.76 9.19
C ILE A 136 -9.83 7.75 10.35
N GLN A 137 -9.52 9.00 10.05
CA GLN A 137 -9.63 10.13 10.97
C GLN A 137 -10.94 10.84 10.69
N ASP A 138 -11.74 11.03 11.73
CA ASP A 138 -13.09 11.57 11.57
C ASP A 138 -13.51 12.38 12.80
N SER A 139 -13.70 13.68 12.61
CA SER A 139 -14.23 14.57 13.66
C SER A 139 -15.71 14.35 13.96
N ASP A 140 -16.45 13.64 13.11
CA ASP A 140 -17.86 13.27 13.32
C ASP A 140 -18.02 11.85 13.88
N ASN A 141 -17.27 11.56 14.95
CA ASN A 141 -17.41 10.33 15.73
C ASN A 141 -17.28 9.02 14.89
N LEU A 142 -16.32 8.98 13.96
CA LEU A 142 -16.09 7.82 13.07
C LEU A 142 -17.26 7.48 12.13
N ALA A 143 -18.01 8.48 11.66
CA ALA A 143 -19.08 8.31 10.68
C ALA A 143 -18.61 7.54 9.42
N THR A 144 -17.40 7.85 8.93
CA THR A 144 -16.78 7.20 7.77
C THR A 144 -16.52 5.72 8.00
N ALA A 145 -16.12 5.34 9.22
CA ALA A 145 -15.95 3.94 9.58
C ALA A 145 -17.29 3.19 9.64
N VAL A 146 -18.36 3.87 10.07
CA VAL A 146 -19.72 3.32 10.03
C VAL A 146 -20.17 3.12 8.59
N GLN A 147 -19.94 4.11 7.71
CA GLN A 147 -20.26 4.02 6.29
C GLN A 147 -19.49 2.89 5.60
N LEU A 148 -18.20 2.70 5.91
CA LEU A 148 -17.44 1.54 5.46
C LEU A 148 -18.09 0.23 5.90
N GLY A 149 -18.54 0.14 7.16
CA GLY A 149 -19.29 -1.02 7.66
C GLY A 149 -20.57 -1.29 6.87
N THR A 150 -21.35 -0.24 6.57
CA THR A 150 -22.55 -0.31 5.73
C THR A 150 -22.24 -0.78 4.31
N VAL A 151 -21.19 -0.25 3.67
CA VAL A 151 -20.72 -0.70 2.34
C VAL A 151 -20.40 -2.20 2.38
N LEU A 152 -19.78 -2.68 3.45
CA LEU A 152 -19.47 -4.09 3.62
C LEU A 152 -20.67 -4.96 4.03
N GLY A 153 -21.89 -4.40 4.11
CA GLY A 153 -23.15 -5.10 4.38
C GLY A 153 -23.57 -5.15 5.85
N ALA A 154 -22.99 -4.31 6.72
CA ALA A 154 -23.31 -4.24 8.13
C ALA A 154 -24.03 -2.92 8.50
N ASP A 155 -25.25 -2.74 8.00
CA ASP A 155 -26.05 -1.51 8.17
C ASP A 155 -26.29 -1.12 9.65
N ASP A 156 -26.22 -2.08 10.58
CA ASP A 156 -26.43 -1.86 12.01
C ASP A 156 -25.13 -1.84 12.83
N ILE A 157 -23.97 -1.67 12.19
CA ILE A 157 -22.66 -1.76 12.85
C ILE A 157 -22.49 -0.77 14.01
N ALA A 158 -23.10 0.41 13.92
CA ALA A 158 -23.08 1.43 14.96
C ALA A 158 -24.24 1.31 15.98
N LYS A 159 -25.19 0.39 15.76
CA LYS A 159 -26.43 0.33 16.55
C LYS A 159 -26.13 0.13 18.04
N GLY A 160 -26.67 1.05 18.84
CA GLY A 160 -26.51 1.07 20.30
C GLY A 160 -25.13 1.50 20.80
N LEU A 161 -24.24 1.99 19.93
CA LEU A 161 -22.94 2.51 20.31
C LEU A 161 -23.00 4.03 20.57
N LYS A 162 -22.23 4.48 21.57
CA LYS A 162 -22.01 5.91 21.84
C LYS A 162 -20.63 6.28 21.34
N LEU A 163 -20.51 6.65 20.07
CA LEU A 163 -19.22 6.80 19.38
C LEU A 163 -18.38 7.98 19.89
N HIS A 164 -19.01 9.05 20.38
CA HIS A 164 -18.34 10.14 21.13
C HIS A 164 -17.67 9.70 22.45
N ARG A 165 -17.68 8.41 22.81
CA ARG A 165 -17.04 7.88 24.02
C ARG A 165 -16.05 6.78 23.65
N PRO A 166 -14.88 6.73 24.32
CA PRO A 166 -13.86 5.70 24.05
C PRO A 166 -14.39 4.26 24.10
N ARG A 167 -15.31 3.96 25.04
CA ARG A 167 -15.92 2.63 25.14
C ARG A 167 -16.81 2.28 23.94
N GLY A 168 -17.48 3.26 23.33
CA GLY A 168 -18.28 3.04 22.13
C GLY A 168 -17.39 2.80 20.92
N MET A 169 -16.33 3.59 20.76
CA MET A 169 -15.33 3.42 19.70
C MET A 169 -14.63 2.07 19.79
N SER A 170 -14.19 1.66 20.98
CA SER A 170 -13.58 0.33 21.20
C SER A 170 -14.53 -0.82 20.81
N LYS A 171 -15.83 -0.67 21.09
CA LYS A 171 -16.85 -1.63 20.63
C LYS A 171 -17.02 -1.60 19.11
N LEU A 172 -16.99 -0.42 18.47
CA LEU A 172 -17.02 -0.29 17.01
C LEU A 172 -15.81 -0.99 16.39
N ALA A 173 -14.59 -0.74 16.89
CA ALA A 173 -13.38 -1.44 16.45
C ALA A 173 -13.50 -2.96 16.59
N GLY A 174 -14.09 -3.45 17.69
CA GLY A 174 -14.38 -4.87 17.86
C GLY A 174 -15.35 -5.43 16.82
N ARG A 175 -16.42 -4.70 16.48
CA ARG A 175 -17.37 -5.09 15.43
C ARG A 175 -16.75 -5.05 14.04
N MET A 176 -16.01 -3.98 13.72
CA MET A 176 -15.24 -3.84 12.48
C MET A 176 -14.24 -4.98 12.32
N ARG A 177 -13.54 -5.37 13.38
CA ARG A 177 -12.63 -6.52 13.36
C ARG A 177 -13.33 -7.80 12.92
N LEU A 178 -14.50 -8.09 13.48
CA LEU A 178 -15.27 -9.30 13.12
C LEU A 178 -15.76 -9.24 11.67
N LEU A 179 -16.33 -8.10 11.26
CA LEU A 179 -16.80 -7.87 9.90
C LEU A 179 -15.67 -8.06 8.88
N LEU A 180 -14.54 -7.36 9.09
CA LEU A 180 -13.39 -7.41 8.21
C LEU A 180 -12.78 -8.81 8.16
N THR A 181 -12.71 -9.50 9.30
CA THR A 181 -12.26 -10.90 9.34
C THR A 181 -13.13 -11.79 8.44
N GLY A 182 -14.46 -11.57 8.43
CA GLY A 182 -15.37 -12.25 7.52
C GLY A 182 -15.15 -11.88 6.05
N VAL A 183 -14.87 -10.61 5.76
CA VAL A 183 -14.63 -10.10 4.40
C VAL A 183 -13.32 -10.62 3.80
N VAL A 184 -12.23 -10.56 4.56
CA VAL A 184 -10.89 -10.90 4.04
C VAL A 184 -10.49 -12.35 4.32
N GLY A 185 -11.25 -13.06 5.17
CA GLY A 185 -11.08 -14.47 5.50
C GLY A 185 -10.03 -14.79 6.58
N HIS A 186 -9.39 -13.77 7.17
CA HIS A 186 -8.36 -13.91 8.20
C HIS A 186 -8.42 -12.75 9.20
N GLY A 187 -7.85 -12.92 10.38
CA GLY A 187 -7.86 -11.90 11.44
C GLY A 187 -7.22 -10.58 10.97
N VAL A 188 -7.93 -9.47 11.23
CA VAL A 188 -7.48 -8.10 10.93
C VAL A 188 -7.16 -7.36 12.22
N GLY A 189 -6.05 -6.61 12.26
CA GLY A 189 -5.78 -5.68 13.34
C GLY A 189 -6.69 -4.47 13.22
N VAL A 190 -7.54 -4.22 14.21
CA VAL A 190 -8.37 -3.00 14.25
C VAL A 190 -8.24 -2.36 15.62
N LEU A 191 -7.89 -1.08 15.62
CA LEU A 191 -7.73 -0.22 16.79
C LEU A 191 -8.58 1.02 16.62
N ALA A 192 -9.23 1.48 17.69
CA ALA A 192 -9.84 2.80 17.74
C ALA A 192 -9.18 3.60 18.85
N GLU A 193 -8.78 4.83 18.54
CA GLU A 193 -8.18 5.77 19.47
C GLU A 193 -9.06 7.02 19.54
N PRO A 194 -9.47 7.45 20.75
CA PRO A 194 -10.19 8.70 20.91
C PRO A 194 -9.29 9.88 20.56
N GLY A 195 -9.86 10.85 19.87
CA GLY A 195 -9.24 12.12 19.59
C GLY A 195 -8.93 12.91 20.86
N CYS A 196 -8.12 13.95 20.70
CA CYS A 196 -7.84 14.92 21.73
C CYS A 196 -8.10 16.34 21.20
N ALA A 197 -7.80 17.39 21.98
CA ALA A 197 -8.02 18.77 21.56
C ALA A 197 -7.33 19.16 20.23
N HIS A 198 -6.35 18.38 19.78
CA HIS A 198 -5.55 18.65 18.58
C HIS A 198 -5.62 17.52 17.54
N ALA A 199 -6.42 16.48 17.76
CA ALA A 199 -6.49 15.31 16.88
C ALA A 199 -7.90 14.72 16.86
N GLU A 200 -8.36 14.29 15.69
CA GLU A 200 -9.67 13.67 15.51
C GLU A 200 -9.73 12.25 16.08
N ASP A 201 -10.93 11.70 16.20
CA ASP A 201 -11.11 10.29 16.51
C ASP A 201 -10.52 9.43 15.38
N GLU A 202 -9.78 8.38 15.73
CA GLU A 202 -9.08 7.53 14.76
C GLU A 202 -9.57 6.08 14.82
N LEU A 203 -9.85 5.49 13.66
CA LEU A 203 -9.92 4.05 13.48
C LEU A 203 -8.79 3.59 12.56
N ARG A 204 -7.89 2.75 13.08
CA ARG A 204 -6.77 2.19 12.33
C ARG A 204 -6.96 0.71 12.05
N LEU A 205 -6.84 0.33 10.79
CA LEU A 205 -6.88 -1.03 10.28
C LEU A 205 -5.49 -1.41 9.81
N ARG A 206 -4.92 -2.47 10.38
CA ARG A 206 -3.66 -3.07 9.90
C ARG A 206 -3.98 -4.31 9.09
N LEU A 207 -3.65 -4.24 7.81
CA LEU A 207 -3.97 -5.25 6.80
C LEU A 207 -2.67 -5.79 6.20
N THR A 208 -2.66 -7.08 5.89
CA THR A 208 -1.67 -7.63 4.94
C THR A 208 -2.03 -7.19 3.52
N VAL A 209 -1.07 -7.21 2.59
CA VAL A 209 -1.33 -6.86 1.17
C VAL A 209 -2.48 -7.69 0.58
N ASP A 210 -2.55 -8.99 0.85
CA ASP A 210 -3.65 -9.84 0.37
C ASP A 210 -5.00 -9.46 0.97
N GLN A 211 -5.04 -9.07 2.25
CA GLN A 211 -6.26 -8.58 2.89
C GLN A 211 -6.70 -7.24 2.30
N THR A 212 -5.76 -6.34 2.03
CA THR A 212 -6.00 -5.05 1.37
C THR A 212 -6.61 -5.25 -0.01
N LEU A 213 -6.06 -6.15 -0.82
CA LEU A 213 -6.59 -6.46 -2.15
C LEU A 213 -8.02 -7.02 -2.08
N ARG A 214 -8.28 -7.96 -1.17
CA ARG A 214 -9.62 -8.52 -0.95
C ARG A 214 -10.62 -7.46 -0.49
N LEU A 215 -10.20 -6.58 0.43
CA LEU A 215 -11.04 -5.49 0.92
C LEU A 215 -11.38 -4.51 -0.22
N ALA A 216 -10.40 -4.09 -1.01
CA ALA A 216 -10.61 -3.22 -2.16
C ALA A 216 -11.60 -3.85 -3.16
N GLY A 217 -11.39 -5.12 -3.52
CA GLY A 217 -12.30 -5.85 -4.41
C GLY A 217 -13.72 -5.96 -3.86
N ARG A 218 -13.88 -6.16 -2.54
CA ARG A 218 -15.20 -6.21 -1.91
C ARG A 218 -15.91 -4.85 -1.95
N ILE A 219 -15.20 -3.76 -1.69
CA ILE A 219 -15.75 -2.40 -1.73
C ILE A 219 -16.19 -2.04 -3.16
N VAL A 220 -15.36 -2.34 -4.16
CA VAL A 220 -15.69 -2.07 -5.58
C VAL A 220 -16.90 -2.87 -6.06
N ALA A 221 -17.09 -4.09 -5.56
CA ALA A 221 -18.22 -4.93 -5.92
C ALA A 221 -19.57 -4.40 -5.42
N GLU A 222 -19.57 -3.43 -4.51
CA GLU A 222 -20.79 -2.87 -3.94
C GLU A 222 -21.32 -1.70 -4.79
N PRO A 223 -22.64 -1.64 -5.07
CA PRO A 223 -23.21 -0.58 -5.89
C PRO A 223 -23.06 0.78 -5.21
N THR A 224 -22.65 1.80 -5.97
CA THR A 224 -22.66 3.20 -5.51
C THR A 224 -24.08 3.73 -5.41
N VAL A 225 -24.27 4.82 -4.65
CA VAL A 225 -25.59 5.45 -4.45
C VAL A 225 -26.23 5.85 -5.79
N ASP A 226 -25.46 6.41 -6.72
CA ASP A 226 -25.92 6.77 -8.09
C ASP A 226 -26.40 5.56 -8.92
N SER A 227 -25.86 4.37 -8.65
CA SER A 227 -26.21 3.14 -9.35
C SER A 227 -27.54 2.53 -8.84
N ARG A 228 -27.93 2.84 -7.60
CA ARG A 228 -29.16 2.31 -6.99
C ARG A 228 -30.41 3.06 -7.45
N GLU A 229 -30.30 4.35 -7.76
CA GLU A 229 -31.42 5.15 -8.27
C GLU A 229 -31.80 4.78 -9.71
N THR A 230 -30.82 4.44 -10.56
CA THR A 230 -31.07 4.00 -11.95
C THR A 230 -31.65 2.59 -12.05
N SER A 231 -31.37 1.70 -11.08
CA SER A 231 -31.96 0.36 -11.03
C SER A 231 -33.40 0.36 -10.50
N SER A 232 -33.74 1.28 -9.59
CA SER A 232 -35.11 1.42 -9.04
C SER A 232 -36.11 2.01 -10.05
N ALA A 233 -35.64 2.82 -11.00
CA ALA A 233 -36.50 3.48 -11.99
C ALA A 233 -37.03 2.57 -13.12
N ASN A 234 -36.62 1.30 -13.19
CA ASN A 234 -36.93 0.41 -14.32
C ASN A 234 -37.89 -0.75 -14.00
N SER A 235 -38.72 -0.63 -12.96
CA SER A 235 -39.84 -1.56 -12.74
C SER A 235 -41.10 -1.12 -13.50
N PRO A 236 -41.47 -1.75 -14.63
CA PRO A 236 -42.76 -1.48 -15.27
C PRO A 236 -43.90 -2.01 -14.40
N LEU A 237 -44.80 -1.10 -14.00
CA LEU A 237 -46.08 -1.43 -13.38
C LEU A 237 -46.87 -2.41 -14.25
N PRO A 238 -47.41 -3.52 -13.70
CA PRO A 238 -48.28 -4.40 -14.46
C PRO A 238 -49.60 -3.68 -14.79
N LYS A 239 -49.90 -3.56 -16.08
CA LYS A 239 -51.21 -3.08 -16.56
C LYS A 239 -52.28 -4.13 -16.22
N ILE A 240 -53.04 -3.87 -15.16
CA ILE A 240 -54.28 -4.60 -14.90
C ILE A 240 -55.32 -4.12 -15.91
N SER A 241 -55.64 -4.97 -16.89
CA SER A 241 -56.71 -4.74 -17.86
C SER A 241 -58.00 -5.33 -17.30
N HIS A 242 -58.98 -4.48 -17.01
CA HIS A 242 -60.35 -4.90 -16.76
C HIS A 242 -61.08 -5.15 -18.08
N ARG A 243 -61.61 -6.35 -18.24
CA ARG A 243 -62.83 -6.64 -19.00
C ARG A 243 -63.66 -7.64 -18.22
#